data_AF-A0A523ZMS6-F1
#
_entry.id   AF-A0A523ZMS6-F1
#
_cell.length_a   1.000
_cell.length_b   1.000
_cell.length_c   1.000
_cell.angle_alpha   90.00
_cell.angle_beta   90.00
_cell.angle_gamma   90.00
#
_symmetry.space_group_name_H-M   'P 1'
#
loop_
_entity.id
_entity.type
_entity.pdbx_description
1 polymer ?
#
loop_
_entity_poly.entity_id
_entity_poly.type
_entity_poly.pdbx_seq_one_letter_code
_entity_poly.pdbx_strand_id
1 'polypeptide(L)'
;MALSRSIEEMREKAKTLRRHIITMTAKAGSGHPGGSLSAVELVTALFFHELRHDPQNPRWPDRDRFVLSKGHAAPLLYAVLAETGYFPVAELLTLRQLGSRMQGHTDMITTPGVEMSAGALGQGLSFGIGTALAARLDGRDYRVYVILGDGECDEGQVWEAAMAAAHFKLDNVVAMIDRNCQQIDGWCCDVMDTEPFPEKWRSFGWHTIEVDGHDLAQIITALGEAKKIEGKPTAIIAHTTKGKGVSF
;
A
#
# COMPACT_ATOMS: atom_id res chain seq x y z
N MET A 1 -6.01 -18.78 -8.96
CA MET A 1 -5.74 -18.39 -7.56
C MET A 1 -4.26 -18.54 -7.32
N ALA A 2 -3.55 -17.46 -6.97
CA ALA A 2 -2.16 -17.56 -6.56
C ALA A 2 -2.09 -18.37 -5.25
N LEU A 3 -1.29 -19.43 -5.23
CA LEU A 3 -1.00 -20.17 -4.00
C LEU A 3 -0.29 -19.21 -3.02
N SER A 4 -0.79 -19.18 -1.78
CA SER A 4 -0.16 -18.45 -0.68
C SER A 4 1.30 -18.90 -0.55
N ARG A 5 2.23 -17.95 -0.68
CA ARG A 5 3.67 -18.24 -0.60
C ARG A 5 4.11 -18.37 0.85
N SER A 6 5.14 -19.17 1.07
CA SER A 6 5.83 -19.26 2.35
C SER A 6 6.54 -17.95 2.70
N ILE A 7 6.83 -17.73 3.98
CA ILE A 7 7.59 -16.56 4.45
C ILE A 7 8.94 -16.47 3.75
N GLU A 8 9.61 -17.60 3.51
CA GLU A 8 10.93 -17.61 2.87
C GLU A 8 10.85 -17.19 1.39
N GLU A 9 9.87 -17.69 0.65
CA GLU A 9 9.62 -17.24 -0.73
C GLU A 9 9.26 -15.75 -0.79
N MET A 10 8.50 -15.25 0.20
CA MET A 10 8.20 -13.83 0.31
C MET A 10 9.45 -12.99 0.62
N ARG A 11 10.38 -13.47 1.44
CA ARG A 11 11.67 -12.79 1.66
C ARG A 11 12.48 -12.67 0.38
N GLU A 12 12.53 -13.73 -0.44
CA GLU A 12 13.20 -13.68 -1.74
C GLU A 12 12.51 -12.73 -2.72
N LYS A 13 11.18 -12.65 -2.69
CA LYS A 13 10.43 -11.67 -3.48
C LYS A 13 10.69 -10.25 -3.00
N ALA A 14 10.68 -10.00 -1.69
CA ALA A 14 11.02 -8.70 -1.12
C ALA A 14 12.42 -8.23 -1.58
N LYS A 15 13.43 -9.12 -1.60
CA LYS A 15 14.76 -8.82 -2.16
C LYS A 15 14.69 -8.46 -3.65
N THR A 16 13.90 -9.20 -4.42
CA THR A 16 13.69 -8.96 -5.86
C THR A 16 13.04 -7.59 -6.11
N LEU A 17 11.98 -7.26 -5.38
CA LEU A 17 11.30 -5.97 -5.48
C LEU A 17 12.24 -4.80 -5.15
N ARG A 18 13.08 -4.93 -4.12
CA ARG A 18 14.11 -3.92 -3.80
C ARG A 18 15.07 -3.69 -4.96
N ARG A 19 15.56 -4.78 -5.59
CA ARG A 19 16.45 -4.68 -6.76
C ARG A 19 15.75 -3.95 -7.90
N HIS A 20 14.49 -4.28 -8.18
CA HIS A 20 13.71 -3.61 -9.22
C HIS A 20 13.56 -2.12 -8.96
N ILE A 21 13.16 -1.75 -7.72
CA ILE A 21 13.00 -0.35 -7.30
C ILE A 21 14.28 0.43 -7.56
N ILE A 22 15.42 -0.04 -7.02
CA ILE A 22 16.71 0.62 -7.17
C ILE A 22 17.10 0.73 -8.64
N THR A 23 16.98 -0.37 -9.40
CA THR A 23 17.37 -0.41 -10.82
C THR A 23 16.54 0.56 -11.65
N MET A 24 15.22 0.57 -11.49
CA MET A 24 14.34 1.43 -12.30
C MET A 24 14.49 2.91 -11.95
N THR A 25 14.62 3.27 -10.66
CA THR A 25 14.81 4.67 -10.26
C THR A 25 16.19 5.18 -10.68
N ALA A 26 17.23 4.35 -10.59
CA ALA A 26 18.56 4.70 -11.07
C ALA A 26 18.58 4.89 -12.59
N LYS A 27 17.93 4.00 -13.35
CA LYS A 27 17.82 4.11 -14.80
C LYS A 27 17.07 5.36 -15.25
N ALA A 28 16.01 5.73 -14.54
CA ALA A 28 15.23 6.93 -14.80
C ALA A 28 15.96 8.23 -14.39
N GLY A 29 16.98 8.15 -13.52
CA GLY A 29 17.60 9.32 -12.89
C GLY A 29 16.62 10.12 -12.01
N SER A 30 15.52 9.49 -11.59
CA SER A 30 14.40 10.14 -10.93
C SER A 30 13.51 9.11 -10.22
N GLY A 31 12.91 9.48 -9.08
CA GLY A 31 11.97 8.63 -8.35
C GLY A 31 12.15 8.70 -6.83
N HIS A 32 11.41 7.85 -6.10
CA HIS A 32 11.36 7.87 -4.64
C HIS A 32 11.75 6.49 -4.05
N PRO A 33 13.04 6.12 -4.09
CA PRO A 33 13.47 4.81 -3.61
C PRO A 33 13.21 4.64 -2.10
N GLY A 34 13.49 5.66 -1.27
CA GLY A 34 13.35 5.55 0.18
C GLY A 34 11.97 5.09 0.66
N GLY A 35 10.92 5.80 0.23
CA GLY A 35 9.54 5.46 0.56
C GLY A 35 8.99 4.24 -0.19
N SER A 36 9.63 3.82 -1.28
CA SER A 36 9.30 2.55 -1.96
C SER A 36 9.90 1.35 -1.21
N LEU A 37 11.11 1.49 -0.67
CA LEU A 37 11.84 0.42 0.02
C LEU A 37 11.28 0.12 1.41
N SER A 38 10.72 1.12 2.11
CA SER A 38 10.13 0.96 3.45
C SER A 38 8.91 0.05 3.46
N ALA A 39 8.07 0.11 2.42
CA ALA A 39 6.81 -0.63 2.34
C ALA A 39 6.91 -1.99 1.63
N VAL A 40 8.12 -2.48 1.32
CA VAL A 40 8.33 -3.70 0.52
C VAL A 40 7.66 -4.92 1.17
N GLU A 41 7.85 -5.15 2.47
CA GLU A 41 7.26 -6.30 3.16
C GLU A 41 5.73 -6.22 3.21
N LEU A 42 5.15 -5.03 3.43
CA LEU A 42 3.70 -4.82 3.42
C LEU A 42 3.09 -5.20 2.06
N VAL A 43 3.66 -4.68 0.98
CA VAL A 43 3.19 -4.97 -0.39
C VAL A 43 3.48 -6.42 -0.79
N THR A 44 4.59 -6.99 -0.32
CA THR A 44 4.91 -8.41 -0.55
C THR A 44 3.86 -9.31 0.11
N ALA A 45 3.54 -9.08 1.38
CA ALA A 45 2.51 -9.83 2.09
C ALA A 45 1.14 -9.69 1.40
N LEU A 46 0.81 -8.51 0.90
CA LEU A 46 -0.44 -8.30 0.16
C LEU A 46 -0.49 -9.14 -1.13
N PHE A 47 0.46 -8.97 -2.05
CA PHE A 47 0.39 -9.58 -3.38
C PHE A 47 0.78 -11.06 -3.44
N PHE A 48 1.52 -11.58 -2.45
CA PHE A 48 1.99 -12.98 -2.47
C PHE A 48 1.36 -13.86 -1.40
N HIS A 49 0.47 -13.33 -0.57
CA HIS A 49 -0.22 -14.09 0.48
C HIS A 49 -1.69 -13.70 0.64
N GLU A 50 -2.01 -12.41 0.71
CA GLU A 50 -3.32 -11.94 1.17
C GLU A 50 -4.36 -11.71 0.07
N LEU A 51 -3.98 -11.01 -1.00
CA LEU A 51 -4.90 -10.53 -2.03
C LEU A 51 -5.44 -11.68 -2.89
N ARG A 52 -6.76 -11.68 -3.10
CA ARG A 52 -7.40 -12.41 -4.19
C ARG A 52 -7.26 -11.58 -5.46
N HIS A 53 -6.34 -11.95 -6.35
CA HIS A 53 -6.14 -11.23 -7.60
C HIS A 53 -5.75 -12.14 -8.76
N ASP A 54 -5.93 -11.64 -9.99
CA ASP A 54 -5.58 -12.35 -11.22
C ASP A 54 -4.93 -11.37 -12.23
N PRO A 55 -3.63 -11.51 -12.53
CA PRO A 55 -2.93 -10.68 -13.51
C PRO A 55 -3.46 -10.86 -14.94
N GLN A 56 -4.03 -12.02 -15.27
CA GLN A 56 -4.60 -12.29 -16.59
C GLN A 56 -6.01 -11.71 -16.73
N ASN A 57 -6.66 -11.41 -15.59
CA ASN A 57 -7.95 -10.75 -15.53
C ASN A 57 -7.91 -9.54 -14.58
N PRO A 58 -7.18 -8.46 -14.95
CA PRO A 58 -7.01 -7.29 -14.08
C PRO A 58 -8.32 -6.55 -13.79
N ARG A 59 -9.38 -6.82 -14.56
CA ARG A 59 -10.74 -6.29 -14.35
C ARG A 59 -11.69 -7.28 -13.67
N TRP A 60 -11.17 -8.38 -13.11
CA TRP A 60 -11.97 -9.37 -12.37
C TRP A 60 -12.83 -8.64 -11.32
N PRO A 61 -14.17 -8.69 -11.42
CA PRO A 61 -15.01 -7.86 -10.57
C PRO A 61 -14.86 -8.15 -9.07
N ASP A 62 -14.60 -9.41 -8.67
CA ASP A 62 -14.58 -9.87 -7.27
C ASP A 62 -13.17 -9.96 -6.65
N ARG A 63 -12.13 -9.51 -7.36
CA ARG A 63 -10.78 -9.47 -6.80
C ARG A 63 -10.68 -8.49 -5.63
N ASP A 64 -9.72 -8.67 -4.74
CA ASP A 64 -9.42 -7.64 -3.75
C ASP A 64 -8.80 -6.40 -4.43
N ARG A 65 -8.95 -5.26 -3.78
CA ARG A 65 -8.52 -3.96 -4.30
C ARG A 65 -7.33 -3.44 -3.51
N PHE A 66 -6.32 -2.96 -4.21
CA PHE A 66 -5.10 -2.41 -3.61
C PHE A 66 -4.89 -0.95 -4.03
N VAL A 67 -4.86 -0.04 -3.07
CA VAL A 67 -4.64 1.38 -3.30
C VAL A 67 -3.31 1.80 -2.67
N LEU A 68 -2.40 2.31 -3.49
CA LEU A 68 -1.18 2.95 -3.00
C LEU A 68 -1.44 4.45 -2.83
N SER A 69 -1.92 4.86 -1.65
CA SER A 69 -2.26 6.27 -1.35
C SER A 69 -1.02 7.16 -1.41
N LYS A 70 0.10 6.67 -0.84
CA LYS A 70 1.45 7.25 -1.00
C LYS A 70 2.01 7.05 -2.42
N GLY A 71 1.32 7.58 -3.42
CA GLY A 71 1.53 7.31 -4.86
C GLY A 71 2.94 7.60 -5.38
N HIS A 72 3.75 8.38 -4.65
CA HIS A 72 5.15 8.62 -4.97
C HIS A 72 6.00 7.33 -4.89
N ALA A 73 5.54 6.34 -4.13
CA ALA A 73 6.12 4.99 -4.05
C ALA A 73 5.68 4.07 -5.22
N ALA A 74 5.21 4.64 -6.34
CA ALA A 74 4.85 3.91 -7.56
C ALA A 74 5.88 2.85 -8.01
N PRO A 75 7.22 3.04 -7.89
CA PRO A 75 8.19 2.00 -8.22
C PRO A 75 7.94 0.66 -7.51
N LEU A 76 7.47 0.67 -6.26
CA LEU A 76 7.13 -0.55 -5.52
C LEU A 76 5.91 -1.24 -6.13
N LEU A 77 4.84 -0.49 -6.42
CA LEU A 77 3.63 -1.05 -7.03
C LEU A 77 3.94 -1.64 -8.42
N TYR A 78 4.73 -0.92 -9.22
CA TYR A 78 5.11 -1.44 -10.54
C TYR A 78 5.94 -2.71 -10.44
N ALA A 79 6.92 -2.74 -9.52
CA ALA A 79 7.74 -3.93 -9.30
C ALA A 79 6.89 -5.16 -8.95
N VAL A 80 5.91 -5.02 -8.04
CA VAL A 80 5.08 -6.15 -7.62
C VAL A 80 4.08 -6.58 -8.70
N LEU A 81 3.51 -5.63 -9.45
CA LEU A 81 2.61 -5.93 -10.57
C LEU A 81 3.34 -6.67 -11.69
N ALA A 82 4.58 -6.28 -12.00
CA ALA A 82 5.42 -7.00 -12.96
C ALA A 82 5.77 -8.41 -12.48
N GLU A 83 6.18 -8.56 -11.22
CA GLU A 83 6.54 -9.86 -10.62
C GLU A 83 5.34 -10.81 -10.43
N THR A 84 4.13 -10.25 -10.42
CA THR A 84 2.88 -11.04 -10.40
C THR A 84 2.31 -11.26 -11.80
N GLY A 85 2.88 -10.64 -12.85
CA GLY A 85 2.56 -10.95 -14.25
C GLY A 85 1.52 -10.04 -14.91
N TYR A 86 1.19 -8.88 -14.32
CA TYR A 86 0.29 -7.89 -14.97
C TYR A 86 0.88 -7.29 -16.25
N PHE A 87 2.21 -7.23 -16.31
CA PHE A 87 2.98 -6.79 -17.47
C PHE A 87 4.44 -7.30 -17.36
N PRO A 88 5.21 -7.31 -18.46
CA PRO A 88 6.60 -7.78 -18.45
C PRO A 88 7.52 -6.96 -17.53
N VAL A 89 8.40 -7.65 -16.80
CA VAL A 89 9.44 -7.03 -15.94
C VAL A 89 10.35 -6.05 -16.69
N ALA A 90 10.59 -6.29 -17.99
CA ALA A 90 11.41 -5.40 -18.81
C ALA A 90 10.82 -3.98 -18.93
N GLU A 91 9.49 -3.81 -18.82
CA GLU A 91 8.86 -2.49 -18.88
C GLU A 91 9.23 -1.60 -17.69
N LEU A 92 9.68 -2.16 -16.56
CA LEU A 92 10.10 -1.39 -15.38
C LEU A 92 11.21 -0.38 -15.71
N LEU A 93 12.09 -0.70 -16.67
CA LEU A 93 13.18 0.19 -17.08
C LEU A 93 12.73 1.42 -17.89
N THR A 94 11.44 1.50 -18.20
CA THR A 94 10.82 2.64 -18.90
C THR A 94 10.20 3.65 -17.94
N LEU A 95 10.37 3.49 -16.62
CA LEU A 95 9.89 4.41 -15.58
C LEU A 95 10.17 5.87 -15.97
N ARG A 96 9.12 6.70 -15.91
CA ARG A 96 9.12 8.16 -16.19
C ARG A 96 9.53 8.55 -17.61
N GLN A 97 9.64 7.60 -18.55
CA GLN A 97 9.88 7.92 -19.95
C GLN A 97 8.60 8.32 -20.68
N LEU A 98 8.72 9.22 -21.66
CA LEU A 98 7.60 9.61 -22.51
C LEU A 98 7.02 8.39 -23.23
N GLY A 99 5.69 8.24 -23.19
CA GLY A 99 4.99 7.12 -23.81
C GLY A 99 5.05 5.80 -23.01
N SER A 100 5.75 5.76 -21.87
CA SER A 100 5.68 4.61 -20.97
C SER A 100 4.37 4.60 -20.19
N ARG A 101 3.87 3.42 -19.83
CA ARG A 101 2.82 3.29 -18.81
C ARG A 101 3.36 3.47 -17.38
N MET A 102 4.66 3.34 -17.16
CA MET A 102 5.32 3.46 -15.86
C MET A 102 5.49 4.94 -15.49
N GLN A 103 4.38 5.58 -15.15
CA GLN A 103 4.31 7.01 -14.81
C GLN A 103 5.00 7.32 -13.48
N GLY A 104 5.36 8.60 -13.26
CA GLY A 104 6.11 9.01 -12.04
C GLY A 104 5.34 8.86 -10.72
N HIS A 105 4.01 8.89 -10.82
CA HIS A 105 3.03 8.45 -9.81
C HIS A 105 2.12 7.43 -10.48
N THR A 106 1.29 6.71 -9.72
CA THR A 106 0.41 5.68 -10.28
C THR A 106 -0.62 6.28 -11.24
N ASP A 107 -0.89 5.58 -12.35
CA ASP A 107 -1.93 5.94 -13.32
C ASP A 107 -2.79 4.70 -13.64
N MET A 108 -4.07 4.77 -13.27
CA MET A 108 -5.04 3.69 -13.47
C MET A 108 -5.50 3.54 -14.93
N ILE A 109 -5.32 4.58 -15.76
CA ILE A 109 -5.75 4.55 -17.16
C ILE A 109 -4.80 3.68 -17.98
N THR A 110 -3.49 3.83 -17.74
CA THR A 110 -2.46 3.18 -18.55
C THR A 110 -1.94 1.87 -17.97
N THR A 111 -2.09 1.63 -16.67
CA THR A 111 -1.39 0.54 -15.97
C THR A 111 -2.36 -0.50 -15.41
N PRO A 112 -2.41 -1.73 -15.98
CA PRO A 112 -3.22 -2.81 -15.43
C PRO A 112 -2.84 -3.13 -13.98
N GLY A 113 -3.85 -3.32 -13.13
CA GLY A 113 -3.67 -3.62 -11.71
C GLY A 113 -3.49 -2.38 -10.81
N VAL A 114 -3.43 -1.18 -11.38
CA VAL A 114 -3.50 0.08 -10.63
C VAL A 114 -4.96 0.50 -10.49
N GLU A 115 -5.45 0.62 -9.25
CA GLU A 115 -6.85 1.00 -8.97
C GLU A 115 -7.14 2.48 -9.12
N MET A 116 -6.15 3.31 -8.79
CA MET A 116 -6.32 4.74 -8.63
C MET A 116 -5.09 5.47 -9.16
N SER A 117 -5.33 6.53 -9.93
CA SER A 117 -4.28 7.51 -10.22
C SER A 117 -3.99 8.32 -8.95
N ALA A 118 -2.78 8.21 -8.41
CA ALA A 118 -2.38 8.84 -7.15
C ALA A 118 -1.28 9.88 -7.39
N GLY A 119 -0.88 10.58 -6.33
CA GLY A 119 0.22 11.56 -6.35
C GLY A 119 -0.07 12.77 -5.47
N ALA A 120 -1.34 13.19 -5.40
CA ALA A 120 -1.84 14.02 -4.32
C ALA A 120 -2.05 13.14 -3.08
N LEU A 121 -1.32 13.45 -2.00
CA LEU A 121 -1.42 12.71 -0.74
C LEU A 121 -2.82 12.87 -0.12
N GLY A 122 -3.22 11.89 0.71
CA GLY A 122 -4.46 11.92 1.47
C GLY A 122 -5.71 11.42 0.72
N GLN A 123 -5.64 11.29 -0.60
CA GLN A 123 -6.80 10.92 -1.42
C GLN A 123 -7.10 9.41 -1.43
N GLY A 124 -6.08 8.56 -1.29
CA GLY A 124 -6.23 7.11 -1.52
C GLY A 124 -7.11 6.41 -0.49
N LEU A 125 -7.12 6.84 0.76
CA LEU A 125 -8.05 6.28 1.75
C LEU A 125 -9.50 6.64 1.43
N SER A 126 -9.76 7.87 0.99
CA SER A 126 -11.10 8.29 0.55
C SER A 126 -11.58 7.44 -0.64
N PHE A 127 -10.71 7.22 -1.63
CA PHE A 127 -11.03 6.36 -2.77
C PHE A 127 -11.26 4.90 -2.36
N GLY A 128 -10.42 4.36 -1.45
CA GLY A 128 -10.56 3.01 -0.93
C GLY A 128 -11.89 2.79 -0.20
N ILE A 129 -12.33 3.78 0.58
CA ILE A 129 -13.64 3.78 1.25
C ILE A 129 -14.78 3.75 0.24
N GLY A 130 -14.74 4.59 -0.80
CA GLY A 130 -15.73 4.56 -1.88
C GLY A 130 -15.80 3.19 -2.56
N THR A 131 -14.64 2.58 -2.78
CA THR A 131 -14.51 1.23 -3.38
C THR A 131 -15.09 0.13 -2.48
N ALA A 132 -14.91 0.25 -1.17
CA ALA A 132 -15.46 -0.68 -0.18
C ALA A 132 -16.97 -0.53 0.00
N LEU A 133 -17.48 0.70 -0.05
CA LEU A 133 -18.92 0.99 -0.08
C LEU A 133 -19.59 0.41 -1.31
N ALA A 134 -18.96 0.54 -2.49
CA ALA A 134 -19.44 -0.06 -3.72
C ALA A 134 -19.51 -1.60 -3.61
N ALA A 135 -18.49 -2.24 -3.02
CA ALA A 135 -18.49 -3.68 -2.77
C ALA A 135 -19.74 -4.12 -2.00
N ARG A 136 -20.06 -3.41 -0.92
CA ARG A 136 -21.23 -3.71 -0.08
C ARG A 136 -22.54 -3.50 -0.81
N LEU A 137 -22.67 -2.42 -1.59
CA LEU A 137 -23.87 -2.15 -2.38
C LEU A 137 -24.10 -3.22 -3.46
N ASP A 138 -23.03 -3.73 -4.04
CA ASP A 138 -23.06 -4.78 -5.07
C ASP A 138 -23.14 -6.20 -4.48
N GLY A 139 -23.19 -6.36 -3.15
CA GLY A 139 -23.23 -7.67 -2.49
C GLY A 139 -21.94 -8.48 -2.66
N ARG A 140 -20.80 -7.82 -2.81
CA ARG A 140 -19.49 -8.45 -3.03
C ARG A 140 -18.68 -8.50 -1.74
N ASP A 141 -17.87 -9.55 -1.61
CA ASP A 141 -17.11 -9.88 -0.41
C ASP A 141 -15.64 -9.44 -0.46
N TYR A 142 -15.24 -8.71 -1.51
CA TYR A 142 -13.84 -8.30 -1.66
C TYR A 142 -13.43 -7.25 -0.63
N ARG A 143 -12.15 -7.30 -0.28
CA ARG A 143 -11.52 -6.38 0.67
C ARG A 143 -10.74 -5.31 -0.07
N VAL A 144 -10.60 -4.16 0.57
CA VAL A 144 -9.83 -3.01 0.08
C VAL A 144 -8.67 -2.74 1.02
N TYR A 145 -7.46 -2.79 0.48
CA TYR A 145 -6.22 -2.54 1.21
C TYR A 145 -5.62 -1.23 0.73
N VAL A 146 -5.32 -0.32 1.67
CA VAL A 146 -4.78 1.00 1.37
C VAL A 146 -3.44 1.16 2.09
N ILE A 147 -2.37 1.43 1.35
CA ILE A 147 -1.08 1.81 1.94
C ILE A 147 -1.00 3.33 2.03
N LEU A 148 -0.77 3.85 3.24
CA LEU A 148 -0.54 5.27 3.50
C LEU A 148 0.90 5.52 3.97
N GLY A 149 1.39 6.75 3.74
CA GLY A 149 2.53 7.27 4.50
C GLY A 149 2.09 7.84 5.85
N ASP A 150 3.00 7.89 6.82
CA ASP A 150 2.79 8.62 8.06
C ASP A 150 2.73 10.14 7.87
N GLY A 151 3.65 10.74 7.12
CA GLY A 151 3.57 12.16 6.74
C GLY A 151 2.41 12.48 5.80
N GLU A 152 1.84 11.48 5.11
CA GLU A 152 0.58 11.64 4.37
C GLU A 152 -0.61 11.82 5.31
N CYS A 153 -0.55 11.29 6.54
CA CYS A 153 -1.61 11.44 7.52
C CYS A 153 -1.68 12.84 8.15
N ASP A 154 -0.80 13.76 7.74
CA ASP A 154 -0.95 15.20 8.04
C ASP A 154 -2.16 15.80 7.29
N GLU A 155 -2.56 15.20 6.17
CA GLU A 155 -3.70 15.66 5.37
C GLU A 155 -5.02 15.44 6.10
N GLY A 156 -5.80 16.52 6.27
CA GLY A 156 -7.12 16.48 6.90
C GLY A 156 -8.07 15.47 6.25
N GLN A 157 -7.94 15.28 4.92
CA GLN A 157 -8.73 14.33 4.15
C GLN A 157 -8.59 12.88 4.64
N VAL A 158 -7.42 12.48 5.18
CA VAL A 158 -7.24 11.13 5.77
C VAL A 158 -8.16 10.95 6.97
N TRP A 159 -8.33 11.99 7.78
CA TRP A 159 -9.15 11.94 9.00
C TRP A 159 -10.65 12.02 8.70
N GLU A 160 -11.05 12.80 7.69
CA GLU A 160 -12.41 12.77 7.15
C GLU A 160 -12.78 11.36 6.66
N ALA A 161 -11.87 10.74 5.91
CA ALA A 161 -12.00 9.36 5.45
C ALA A 161 -12.06 8.37 6.63
N ALA A 162 -11.16 8.48 7.61
CA ALA A 162 -11.16 7.63 8.80
C ALA A 162 -12.50 7.70 9.55
N MET A 163 -13.06 8.90 9.71
CA MET A 163 -14.37 9.13 10.34
C MET A 163 -15.49 8.44 9.55
N ALA A 164 -15.50 8.59 8.22
CA ALA A 164 -16.49 7.97 7.35
C ALA A 164 -16.44 6.43 7.41
N ALA A 165 -15.25 5.83 7.34
CA ALA A 165 -15.09 4.38 7.38
C ALA A 165 -15.66 3.75 8.65
N ALA A 166 -15.41 4.38 9.81
CA ALA A 166 -15.94 3.94 11.09
C ALA A 166 -17.46 4.13 11.17
N HIS A 167 -17.98 5.29 10.73
CA HIS A 167 -19.42 5.55 10.68
C HIS A 167 -20.16 4.49 9.84
N PHE A 168 -19.61 4.16 8.67
CA PHE A 168 -20.19 3.17 7.77
C PHE A 168 -19.82 1.72 8.13
N LYS A 169 -19.08 1.47 9.23
CA LYS A 169 -18.73 0.13 9.71
C LYS A 169 -18.02 -0.72 8.64
N LEU A 170 -17.04 -0.15 7.95
CA LEU A 170 -16.37 -0.78 6.81
C LEU A 170 -15.28 -1.77 7.25
N ASP A 171 -15.69 -2.94 7.75
CA ASP A 171 -14.80 -4.05 8.11
C ASP A 171 -14.07 -4.72 6.92
N ASN A 172 -14.47 -4.40 5.70
CA ASN A 172 -13.78 -4.77 4.46
C ASN A 172 -12.67 -3.78 4.05
N VAL A 173 -12.35 -2.77 4.87
CA VAL A 173 -11.23 -1.84 4.66
C VAL A 173 -10.09 -2.13 5.63
N VAL A 174 -8.88 -2.26 5.10
CA VAL A 174 -7.63 -2.32 5.85
C VAL A 174 -6.70 -1.19 5.40
N ALA A 175 -6.43 -0.24 6.29
CA ALA A 175 -5.37 0.74 6.10
C ALA A 175 -4.07 0.17 6.68
N MET A 176 -2.98 0.19 5.93
CA MET A 176 -1.64 -0.13 6.45
C MET A 176 -0.77 1.12 6.33
N ILE A 177 -0.33 1.64 7.47
CA ILE A 177 0.43 2.89 7.54
C ILE A 177 1.91 2.52 7.58
N ASP A 178 2.67 3.00 6.60
CA ASP A 178 4.13 2.93 6.56
C ASP A 178 4.72 4.01 7.48
N ARG A 179 4.90 3.67 8.76
CA ARG A 179 5.40 4.54 9.83
C ARG A 179 6.93 4.50 9.86
N ASN A 180 7.56 5.21 8.92
CA ASN A 180 9.02 5.32 8.80
C ASN A 180 9.60 6.60 9.45
N CYS A 181 8.72 7.43 10.01
CA CYS A 181 8.95 8.66 10.74
C CYS A 181 9.63 9.79 9.95
N GLN A 182 9.66 9.74 8.61
CA GLN A 182 10.34 10.73 7.77
C GLN A 182 9.48 11.23 6.61
N GLN A 183 9.36 12.55 6.49
CA GLN A 183 8.79 13.22 5.31
C GLN A 183 9.89 13.86 4.44
N ILE A 184 9.53 14.83 3.60
CA ILE A 184 10.48 15.48 2.68
C ILE A 184 11.47 16.34 3.46
N ASP A 185 10.97 17.19 4.35
CA ASP A 185 11.78 18.22 5.03
C ASP A 185 12.42 17.75 6.35
N GLY A 186 12.25 16.49 6.73
CA GLY A 186 12.87 15.94 7.95
C GLY A 186 12.07 14.82 8.60
N TRP A 187 12.33 14.62 9.89
CA TRP A 187 11.56 13.71 10.72
C TRP A 187 10.15 14.26 10.93
N CYS A 188 9.15 13.39 10.94
CA CYS A 188 7.76 13.80 11.14
C CYS A 188 7.61 14.59 12.45
N CYS A 189 8.26 14.19 13.54
CA CYS A 189 8.21 14.92 14.82
C CYS A 189 8.75 16.35 14.76
N ASP A 190 9.68 16.64 13.84
CA ASP A 190 10.26 17.99 13.69
C ASP A 190 9.42 18.87 12.75
N VAL A 191 8.76 18.26 11.75
CA VAL A 191 7.99 18.99 10.73
C VAL A 191 6.53 19.14 11.14
N MET A 192 5.88 18.06 11.55
CA MET A 192 4.49 18.02 12.04
C MET A 192 4.28 16.80 12.93
N ASP A 193 4.33 17.01 14.25
CA ASP A 193 4.17 15.91 15.20
C ASP A 193 2.71 15.43 15.28
N THR A 194 2.49 14.16 14.93
CA THR A 194 1.20 13.48 14.94
C THR A 194 1.02 12.51 16.11
N GLU A 195 1.90 12.54 17.12
CA GLU A 195 1.75 11.71 18.31
C GLU A 195 0.59 12.19 19.24
N PRO A 196 -0.03 11.30 20.03
CA PRO A 196 0.11 9.84 20.01
C PRO A 196 -0.63 9.23 18.79
N PHE A 197 0.11 8.60 17.88
CA PHE A 197 -0.37 8.27 16.53
C PHE A 197 -1.35 7.09 16.51
N PRO A 198 -1.08 5.94 17.17
CA PRO A 198 -2.06 4.84 17.26
C PRO A 198 -3.38 5.25 17.92
N GLU A 199 -3.31 6.11 18.92
CA GLU A 199 -4.45 6.64 19.68
C GLU A 199 -5.37 7.48 18.80
N LYS A 200 -4.84 8.22 17.82
CA LYS A 200 -5.66 8.93 16.83
C LYS A 200 -6.48 7.94 16.01
N TRP A 201 -5.88 6.88 15.46
CA TRP A 201 -6.64 5.86 14.73
C TRP A 201 -7.70 5.19 15.60
N ARG A 202 -7.35 4.83 16.84
CA ARG A 202 -8.30 4.25 17.80
C ARG A 202 -9.46 5.21 18.11
N SER A 203 -9.19 6.50 18.29
CA SER A 203 -10.23 7.50 18.60
C SER A 203 -11.17 7.78 17.44
N PHE A 204 -10.71 7.59 16.21
CA PHE A 204 -11.55 7.61 15.00
C PHE A 204 -12.34 6.30 14.79
N GLY A 205 -12.30 5.36 15.73
CA GLY A 205 -13.13 4.15 15.73
C GLY A 205 -12.55 2.96 14.96
N TRP A 206 -11.26 3.00 14.62
CA TRP A 206 -10.58 1.92 13.92
C TRP A 206 -10.06 0.86 14.89
N HIS A 207 -10.07 -0.41 14.47
CA HIS A 207 -9.29 -1.45 15.13
C HIS A 207 -7.83 -1.24 14.78
N THR A 208 -6.97 -0.98 15.77
CA THR A 208 -5.58 -0.58 15.52
C THR A 208 -4.60 -1.65 15.99
N ILE A 209 -3.76 -2.12 15.07
CA ILE A 209 -2.72 -3.13 15.31
C ILE A 209 -1.36 -2.48 15.01
N GLU A 210 -0.36 -2.71 15.86
CA GLU A 210 1.01 -2.25 15.64
C GLU A 210 1.91 -3.45 15.37
N VAL A 211 2.79 -3.34 14.36
CA VAL A 211 3.72 -4.41 13.96
C VAL A 211 5.09 -3.86 13.62
N ASP A 212 6.13 -4.70 13.72
CA ASP A 212 7.36 -4.48 12.96
C ASP A 212 7.04 -4.62 11.47
N GLY A 213 7.14 -3.51 10.73
CA GLY A 213 6.84 -3.44 9.29
C GLY A 213 7.82 -4.21 8.40
N HIS A 214 8.85 -4.81 8.97
CA HIS A 214 9.79 -5.70 8.28
C HIS A 214 9.68 -7.16 8.73
N ASP A 215 8.79 -7.47 9.67
CA ASP A 215 8.48 -8.84 10.09
C ASP A 215 7.23 -9.35 9.35
N LEU A 216 7.46 -10.14 8.30
CA LEU A 216 6.38 -10.76 7.52
C LEU A 216 5.44 -11.62 8.37
N ALA A 217 5.91 -12.27 9.45
CA ALA A 217 5.05 -13.09 10.29
C ALA A 217 4.06 -12.23 11.08
N GLN A 218 4.51 -11.09 11.61
CA GLN A 218 3.64 -10.13 12.29
C GLN A 218 2.64 -9.50 11.33
N ILE A 219 3.08 -9.11 10.13
CA ILE A 219 2.19 -8.53 9.09
C ILE A 219 1.10 -9.54 8.71
N ILE A 220 1.44 -10.80 8.44
CA ILE A 220 0.47 -11.85 8.10
C ILE A 220 -0.51 -12.09 9.26
N THR A 221 0.00 -12.11 10.49
CA THR A 221 -0.84 -12.27 11.69
C THR A 221 -1.84 -11.12 11.81
N ALA A 222 -1.39 -9.87 11.61
CA ALA A 222 -2.24 -8.68 11.64
C ALA A 222 -3.28 -8.67 10.52
N LEU A 223 -2.93 -9.09 9.30
CA LEU A 223 -3.89 -9.26 8.19
C LEU A 223 -4.93 -10.34 8.51
N GLY A 224 -4.51 -11.46 9.09
CA GLY A 224 -5.39 -12.53 9.55
C GLY A 224 -6.33 -12.10 10.69
N GLU A 225 -5.87 -11.22 11.58
CA GLU A 225 -6.69 -10.58 12.60
C GLU A 225 -7.70 -9.62 11.99
N ALA A 226 -7.27 -8.75 11.07
CA ALA A 226 -8.12 -7.77 10.38
C ALA A 226 -9.32 -8.42 9.66
N LYS A 227 -9.17 -9.65 9.14
CA LYS A 227 -10.28 -10.42 8.54
C LYS A 227 -11.36 -10.86 9.53
N LYS A 228 -11.02 -10.97 10.82
CA LYS A 228 -11.93 -11.43 11.88
C LYS A 228 -12.67 -10.27 12.56
N ILE A 229 -12.25 -9.03 12.29
CA ILE A 229 -12.89 -7.85 12.84
C ILE A 229 -14.16 -7.58 12.04
N GLU A 230 -15.28 -7.48 12.74
CA GLU A 230 -16.59 -7.17 12.17
C GLU A 230 -17.06 -5.78 12.61
N GLY A 231 -17.73 -5.07 11.71
CA GLY A 231 -18.34 -3.77 11.96
C GLY A 231 -17.35 -2.62 12.21
N LYS A 232 -16.04 -2.81 12.02
CA LYS A 232 -15.01 -1.77 12.17
C LYS A 232 -13.90 -1.92 11.12
N PRO A 233 -13.44 -0.82 10.52
CA PRO A 233 -12.24 -0.85 9.68
C PRO A 233 -10.99 -1.10 10.53
N THR A 234 -9.93 -1.64 9.91
CA THR A 234 -8.67 -1.98 10.59
C THR A 234 -7.50 -1.11 10.12
N ALA A 235 -6.73 -0.55 11.04
CA ALA A 235 -5.51 0.20 10.81
C ALA A 235 -4.31 -0.62 11.32
N ILE A 236 -3.42 -1.03 10.42
CA ILE A 236 -2.16 -1.69 10.74
C ILE A 236 -1.06 -0.64 10.67
N ILE A 237 -0.53 -0.22 11.81
CA ILE A 237 0.58 0.71 11.90
C ILE A 237 1.87 -0.11 11.85
N ALA A 238 2.54 -0.05 10.71
CA ALA A 238 3.76 -0.79 10.45
C ALA A 238 4.97 0.12 10.70
N HIS A 239 5.71 -0.17 11.76
CA HIS A 239 6.94 0.55 12.10
C HIS A 239 8.06 0.12 11.15
N THR A 240 8.53 1.03 10.30
CA THR A 240 9.45 0.73 9.20
C THR A 240 10.68 1.63 9.20
N THR A 241 11.66 1.31 8.35
CA THR A 241 12.82 2.15 8.07
C THR A 241 12.75 2.66 6.63
N LYS A 242 12.78 3.98 6.44
CA LYS A 242 12.89 4.58 5.10
C LYS A 242 14.18 4.10 4.43
N GLY A 243 14.09 3.59 3.20
CA GLY A 243 15.25 3.03 2.50
C GLY A 243 15.67 1.61 2.95
N LYS A 244 14.83 0.87 3.71
CA LYS A 244 15.18 -0.45 4.23
C LYS A 244 15.87 -1.36 3.21
N GLY A 245 17.04 -1.88 3.61
CA GLY A 245 17.84 -2.81 2.82
C GLY A 245 18.96 -2.15 2.02
N VAL A 246 19.07 -0.82 2.08
CA VAL A 246 20.20 -0.04 1.56
C VAL A 246 20.84 0.69 2.74
N SER A 247 22.16 0.59 2.89
CA SER A 247 22.88 1.04 4.09
C SER A 247 23.27 2.52 4.09
N PHE A 248 23.03 3.25 3.00
CA PHE A 248 23.45 4.65 2.83
C PHE A 248 22.49 5.40 1.90
#